data_AF-A0A850B3L7-F1
#
_entry.id   AF-A0A850B3L7-F1
#
_cell.length_a   1.000
_cell.length_b   1.000
_cell.length_c   1.000
_cell.angle_alpha   90.00
_cell.angle_beta   90.00
_cell.angle_gamma   90.00
#
_symmetry.space_group_name_H-M   'P 1'
#
loop_
_entity.id
_entity.type
_entity.pdbx_description
1 polymer ?
#
loop_
_entity_poly.entity_id
_entity_poly.type
_entity_poly.pdbx_seq_one_letter_code
_entity_poly.pdbx_strand_id
1 'polypeptide(L)'
;VAAPSPAPPPLVRPPAESPAAPPPPMEPIAPPFNINAASPWASRSSPGFSPAPISSPAPLKPVEPAERVAPPRLVAPSASAREVLTLLWYDPSVVKPISENPPWKDLLAQLEEEQRALSAMPVAPEEEEDDDDDDDDDDDDDDDDDDDDDAATPPQPDVPPEVRERRLIYKVLARGELSTAAGIDQAVGAAITEDGTLDPTLVLVSGELVFPFDELETLKATVTAVSPLVAGDKKLKEIVDAVNELLKTPWLAQSSSVAEGLTGRIKEAFAQGNRMLPQGYLESHTERILLEKRHYQKRTVLGRTWIRSLFIPSGSQDAIPTYLPDSLSSQLPMFQRLKARLIAEAHMSQDQYEPHMTALRVVALARVSSINSNAAPAVSAKSS
;
A
#
# COMPACT_ATOMS: atom_id res chain seq x y z
N VAL A 1 -7.05 -60.61 -8.91
CA VAL A 1 -6.21 -60.98 -7.76
C VAL A 1 -5.63 -59.70 -7.20
N ALA A 2 -6.24 -59.16 -6.15
CA ALA A 2 -5.85 -57.88 -5.56
C ALA A 2 -4.68 -58.09 -4.59
N ALA A 3 -3.63 -57.28 -4.72
CA ALA A 3 -2.46 -57.35 -3.85
C ALA A 3 -2.81 -56.87 -2.42
N PRO A 4 -2.31 -57.54 -1.37
CA PRO A 4 -2.58 -57.15 0.01
C PRO A 4 -1.88 -55.82 0.36
N SER A 5 -2.60 -54.96 1.09
CA SER A 5 -2.06 -53.69 1.60
C SER A 5 -0.92 -53.93 2.61
N PRO A 6 0.15 -53.11 2.56
CA PRO A 6 1.26 -53.22 3.50
C PRO A 6 0.85 -52.80 4.92
N ALA A 7 1.36 -53.54 5.91
CA ALA A 7 1.10 -53.30 7.32
C ALA A 7 1.67 -51.95 7.80
N PRO A 8 0.98 -51.25 8.72
CA PRO A 8 1.46 -49.98 9.25
C PRO A 8 2.73 -50.16 10.11
N PRO A 9 3.64 -49.17 10.11
CA PRO A 9 4.88 -49.23 10.87
C PRO A 9 4.62 -49.17 12.39
N PRO A 10 5.51 -49.75 13.21
CA PRO A 10 5.37 -49.78 14.66
C PRO A 10 5.54 -48.37 15.27
N LEU A 11 4.66 -48.06 16.22
CA LEU A 11 4.70 -46.85 17.06
C LEU A 11 5.97 -46.84 17.93
N VAL A 12 6.92 -45.97 17.58
CA VAL A 12 8.10 -45.68 18.41
C VAL A 12 7.65 -44.79 19.58
N ARG A 13 7.75 -45.31 20.81
CA ARG A 13 7.51 -44.53 22.04
C ARG A 13 8.65 -43.54 22.26
N PRO A 14 8.38 -42.26 22.55
CA PRO A 14 9.42 -41.31 22.91
C PRO A 14 10.08 -41.70 24.25
N PRO A 15 11.38 -41.41 24.42
CA PRO A 15 12.10 -41.68 25.66
C PRO A 15 11.56 -40.82 26.80
N ALA A 16 11.51 -41.40 28.00
CA ALA A 16 11.06 -40.73 29.22
C ALA A 16 11.94 -39.50 29.54
N GLU A 17 11.32 -38.34 29.68
CA GLU A 17 11.95 -37.11 30.16
C GLU A 17 12.56 -37.33 31.55
N SER A 18 13.85 -36.99 31.68
CA SER A 18 14.52 -36.95 32.98
C SER A 18 13.99 -35.77 33.80
N PRO A 19 13.85 -35.91 35.13
CA PRO A 19 13.36 -34.85 36.00
C PRO A 19 14.30 -33.63 35.99
N ALA A 20 13.71 -32.45 35.80
CA ALA A 20 14.41 -31.17 35.74
C ALA A 20 15.17 -30.86 37.04
N ALA A 21 16.39 -30.35 36.89
CA ALA A 21 17.21 -29.87 38.00
C ALA A 21 16.56 -28.64 38.68
N PRO A 22 16.74 -28.47 40.00
CA PRO A 22 16.19 -27.32 40.72
C PRO A 22 16.81 -26.00 40.24
N PRO A 23 16.03 -24.91 40.22
CA PRO A 23 16.52 -23.60 39.78
C PRO A 23 17.58 -23.05 40.74
N PRO A 24 18.59 -22.32 40.22
CA PRO A 24 19.60 -21.68 41.05
C PRO A 24 18.99 -20.56 41.94
N PRO A 25 19.59 -20.26 43.10
CA PRO A 25 19.15 -19.20 43.98
C PRO A 25 19.24 -17.83 43.29
N MET A 26 18.15 -17.05 43.35
CA MET A 26 18.08 -15.71 42.79
C MET A 26 19.00 -14.74 43.55
N GLU A 27 19.98 -14.17 42.85
CA GLU A 27 20.75 -13.04 43.35
C GLU A 27 19.92 -11.73 43.29
N PRO A 28 20.13 -10.79 44.23
CA PRO A 28 19.38 -9.55 44.31
C PRO A 28 19.68 -8.63 43.11
N ILE A 29 18.63 -8.38 42.32
CA ILE A 29 18.63 -7.47 41.16
C ILE A 29 18.88 -6.03 41.66
N ALA A 30 19.95 -5.41 41.17
CA ALA A 30 20.25 -4.00 41.36
C ALA A 30 19.15 -3.11 40.73
N PRO A 31 18.87 -1.91 41.28
CA PRO A 31 17.80 -1.05 40.80
C PRO A 31 18.03 -0.61 39.33
N PRO A 32 16.96 -0.50 38.53
CA PRO A 32 17.08 -0.17 37.11
C PRO A 32 17.65 1.24 36.93
N PHE A 33 18.68 1.34 36.10
CA PHE A 33 19.13 2.60 35.52
C PHE A 33 17.97 3.22 34.74
N ASN A 34 17.62 4.44 35.13
CA ASN A 34 16.58 5.24 34.51
C ASN A 34 17.07 5.74 33.13
N ILE A 35 16.83 4.96 32.08
CA ILE A 35 17.10 5.35 30.68
C ILE A 35 15.87 6.11 30.18
N ASN A 36 15.73 7.34 30.64
CA ASN A 36 14.86 8.31 29.98
C ASN A 36 15.69 9.00 28.88
N ALA A 37 15.98 8.25 27.81
CA ALA A 37 16.67 8.74 26.63
C ALA A 37 15.63 9.10 25.57
N ALA A 38 15.43 10.41 25.43
CA ALA A 38 14.60 11.01 24.41
C ALA A 38 15.02 10.56 22.99
N SER A 39 14.02 10.15 22.22
CA SER A 39 14.11 9.94 20.77
C SER A 39 14.62 11.21 20.06
N PRO A 40 15.69 11.15 19.25
CA PRO A 40 16.29 12.35 18.64
C PRO A 40 15.63 12.82 17.32
N TRP A 41 14.44 12.34 16.95
CA TRP A 41 13.80 12.72 15.68
C TRP A 41 12.66 13.75 15.79
N ALA A 42 12.31 14.19 17.00
CA ALA A 42 11.33 15.26 17.23
C ALA A 42 11.95 16.41 18.04
N SER A 43 12.72 17.28 17.37
CA SER A 43 12.89 18.72 17.66
C SER A 43 14.19 19.22 17.05
N ARG A 44 14.08 19.87 15.89
CA ARG A 44 15.12 20.76 15.38
C ARG A 44 14.99 22.09 16.13
N SER A 45 15.40 22.10 17.39
CA SER A 45 15.55 23.33 18.18
C SER A 45 16.78 24.07 17.66
N SER A 46 16.55 25.23 17.05
CA SER A 46 17.61 26.17 16.66
C SER A 46 18.56 26.46 17.83
N PRO A 47 19.88 26.56 17.61
CA PRO A 47 20.81 26.96 18.66
C PRO A 47 20.51 28.39 19.11
N GLY A 48 20.70 28.61 20.41
CA GLY A 48 20.21 29.77 21.16
C GLY A 48 20.63 31.10 20.57
N PHE A 49 19.61 31.91 20.26
CA PHE A 49 19.76 33.35 20.16
C PHE A 49 19.59 33.92 21.56
N SER A 50 20.67 34.46 22.13
CA SER A 50 20.58 35.29 23.33
C SER A 50 19.62 36.47 23.06
N PRO A 51 18.64 36.74 23.94
CA PRO A 51 17.80 37.92 23.78
C PRO A 51 18.66 39.17 24.01
N ALA A 52 18.90 39.92 22.93
CA ALA A 52 19.43 41.27 23.02
C ALA A 52 18.44 42.18 23.80
N PRO A 53 18.93 43.19 24.53
CA PRO A 53 18.07 44.10 25.28
C PRO A 53 17.08 44.83 24.37
N ILE A 54 15.81 44.86 24.80
CA ILE A 54 14.70 45.55 24.14
C ILE A 54 15.03 47.04 24.12
N SER A 55 15.47 47.53 22.96
CA SER A 55 15.62 48.96 22.69
C SER A 55 14.25 49.52 22.31
N SER A 56 13.83 50.57 23.01
CA SER A 56 12.56 51.27 22.80
C SER A 56 12.34 51.62 21.33
N PRO A 57 11.14 51.34 20.76
CA PRO A 57 10.86 51.69 19.36
C PRO A 57 10.70 53.21 19.19
N ALA A 58 11.42 53.72 18.20
CA ALA A 58 11.30 55.09 17.69
C ALA A 58 9.89 55.34 17.09
N PRO A 59 9.41 56.60 17.07
CA PRO A 59 8.10 56.95 16.53
C PRO A 59 8.00 56.61 15.03
N LEU A 60 6.96 55.85 14.69
CA LEU A 60 6.63 55.38 13.34
C LEU A 60 6.33 56.57 12.42
N LYS A 61 6.93 56.54 11.22
CA LYS A 61 6.59 57.45 10.11
C LYS A 61 5.18 57.12 9.58
N PRO A 62 4.43 58.13 9.10
CA PRO A 62 3.13 57.93 8.48
C PRO A 62 3.24 56.97 7.29
N VAL A 63 2.43 55.90 7.32
CA VAL A 63 2.35 54.88 6.28
C VAL A 63 1.56 55.44 5.09
N GLU A 64 2.21 55.42 3.93
CA GLU A 64 1.64 55.74 2.62
C GLU A 64 0.50 54.74 2.29
N PRO A 65 -0.62 55.19 1.69
CA PRO A 65 -1.76 54.32 1.42
C PRO A 65 -1.38 53.21 0.44
N ALA A 66 -1.42 51.98 0.95
CA ALA A 66 -1.09 50.75 0.23
C ALA A 66 -1.91 50.59 -1.05
N GLU A 67 -1.19 50.35 -2.14
CA GLU A 67 -1.68 50.00 -3.45
C GLU A 67 -2.61 48.77 -3.37
N ARG A 68 -3.77 48.90 -4.01
CA ARG A 68 -4.91 47.98 -3.93
C ARG A 68 -4.53 46.62 -4.51
N VAL A 69 -4.14 45.66 -3.65
CA VAL A 69 -3.87 44.28 -4.04
C VAL A 69 -5.13 43.70 -4.70
N ALA A 70 -5.02 43.34 -5.98
CA ALA A 70 -6.10 42.73 -6.74
C ALA A 70 -6.59 41.44 -6.05
N PRO A 71 -7.91 41.17 -6.04
CA PRO A 71 -8.44 39.97 -5.41
C PRO A 71 -7.80 38.71 -6.04
N PRO A 72 -7.49 37.68 -5.25
CA PRO A 72 -6.94 36.44 -5.76
C PRO A 72 -7.90 35.88 -6.83
N ARG A 73 -7.38 35.70 -8.05
CA ARG A 73 -8.11 35.04 -9.14
C ARG A 73 -8.53 33.65 -8.65
N LEU A 74 -9.84 33.41 -8.57
CA LEU A 74 -10.42 32.09 -8.39
C LEU A 74 -9.92 31.21 -9.55
N VAL A 75 -9.00 30.30 -9.24
CA VAL A 75 -8.52 29.31 -10.20
C VAL A 75 -9.72 28.41 -10.51
N ALA A 76 -10.19 28.44 -11.76
CA ALA A 76 -11.27 27.56 -12.21
C ALA A 76 -10.91 26.10 -11.89
N PRO A 77 -11.89 25.26 -11.50
CA PRO A 77 -11.63 23.86 -11.20
C PRO A 77 -10.94 23.21 -12.40
N SER A 78 -9.68 22.85 -12.21
CA SER A 78 -8.90 22.09 -13.18
C SER A 78 -9.69 20.83 -13.53
N ALA A 79 -9.82 20.54 -14.83
CA ALA A 79 -10.49 19.34 -15.33
C ALA A 79 -10.04 18.14 -14.49
N SER A 80 -10.99 17.51 -13.79
CA SER A 80 -10.71 16.48 -12.79
C SER A 80 -9.90 15.35 -13.41
N ALA A 81 -8.67 15.17 -12.94
CA ALA A 81 -7.82 14.07 -13.36
C ALA A 81 -8.59 12.76 -13.18
N ARG A 82 -8.76 11.99 -14.26
CA ARG A 82 -9.45 10.70 -14.19
C ARG A 82 -8.56 9.71 -13.45
N GLU A 83 -9.05 9.20 -12.32
CA GLU A 83 -8.37 8.15 -11.58
C GLU A 83 -8.75 6.79 -12.16
N VAL A 84 -7.74 5.97 -12.44
CA VAL A 84 -7.90 4.59 -12.89
C VAL A 84 -7.47 3.65 -11.77
N LEU A 85 -8.36 2.74 -11.42
CA LEU A 85 -8.11 1.69 -10.44
C LEU A 85 -7.65 0.43 -11.14
N THR A 86 -6.54 -0.13 -10.65
CA THR A 86 -6.04 -1.44 -11.08
C THR A 86 -6.00 -2.36 -9.86
N LEU A 87 -6.89 -3.36 -9.84
CA LEU A 87 -6.88 -4.38 -8.78
C LEU A 87 -5.60 -5.21 -8.87
N LEU A 88 -4.79 -5.15 -7.83
CA LEU A 88 -3.53 -5.90 -7.72
C LEU A 88 -3.79 -7.28 -7.12
N TRP A 89 -4.61 -7.35 -6.07
CA TRP A 89 -4.83 -8.59 -5.31
C TRP A 89 -6.08 -8.51 -4.43
N TYR A 90 -6.66 -9.67 -4.10
CA TYR A 90 -7.69 -9.84 -3.07
C TYR A 90 -7.61 -11.24 -2.44
N ASP A 91 -8.14 -11.38 -1.23
CA ASP A 91 -8.31 -12.67 -0.54
C ASP A 91 -9.71 -13.25 -0.86
N PRO A 92 -9.81 -14.40 -1.56
CA PRO A 92 -11.11 -15.00 -1.88
C PRO A 92 -11.94 -15.34 -0.64
N SER A 93 -11.30 -15.62 0.51
CA SER A 93 -12.01 -16.01 1.73
C SER A 93 -12.86 -14.87 2.32
N VAL A 94 -12.57 -13.62 1.98
CA VAL A 94 -13.31 -12.46 2.48
C VAL A 94 -14.41 -11.98 1.55
N VAL A 95 -14.58 -12.58 0.36
CA VAL A 95 -15.57 -12.11 -0.62
C VAL A 95 -16.99 -12.19 -0.05
N LYS A 96 -17.30 -13.30 0.64
CA LYS A 96 -18.60 -13.46 1.30
C LYS A 96 -18.80 -12.40 2.41
N PRO A 97 -17.88 -12.23 3.39
CA PRO A 97 -17.95 -11.12 4.34
C PRO A 97 -18.12 -9.73 3.70
N ILE A 98 -17.44 -9.45 2.59
CA ILE A 98 -17.57 -8.18 1.86
C ILE A 98 -18.99 -8.02 1.29
N SER A 99 -19.58 -9.09 0.73
CA SER A 99 -20.94 -9.05 0.19
C SER A 99 -22.03 -8.93 1.26
N GLU A 100 -21.75 -9.38 2.48
CA GLU A 100 -22.66 -9.34 3.62
C GLU A 100 -22.50 -8.06 4.46
N ASN A 101 -21.43 -7.29 4.22
CA ASN A 101 -21.13 -6.08 4.95
C ASN A 101 -22.22 -5.00 4.71
N PRO A 102 -22.91 -4.51 5.75
CA PRO A 102 -24.08 -3.63 5.60
C PRO A 102 -23.88 -2.40 4.69
N PRO A 103 -22.85 -1.55 4.87
CA PRO A 103 -22.64 -0.38 4.01
C PRO A 103 -22.38 -0.72 2.54
N TRP A 104 -21.97 -1.95 2.22
CA TRP A 104 -21.69 -2.36 0.83
C TRP A 104 -22.81 -3.17 0.21
N LYS A 105 -23.65 -3.81 1.01
CA LYS A 105 -24.77 -4.61 0.52
C LYS A 105 -25.74 -3.77 -0.32
N ASP A 106 -26.12 -2.60 0.17
CA ASP A 106 -27.05 -1.70 -0.54
C ASP A 106 -26.42 -1.16 -1.82
N LEU A 107 -25.13 -0.82 -1.77
CA LEU A 107 -24.37 -0.39 -2.93
C LEU A 107 -24.30 -1.50 -4.00
N LEU A 108 -24.02 -2.74 -3.59
CA LEU A 108 -23.93 -3.85 -4.54
C LEU A 108 -25.29 -4.15 -5.19
N ALA A 109 -26.39 -4.07 -4.44
CA ALA A 109 -27.74 -4.21 -4.97
C ALA A 109 -28.07 -3.14 -6.02
N GLN A 110 -27.77 -1.87 -5.73
CA GLN A 110 -27.95 -0.76 -6.67
C GLN A 110 -27.14 -0.97 -7.96
N LEU A 111 -25.89 -1.44 -7.85
CA LEU A 111 -25.03 -1.69 -9.01
C LEU A 111 -25.46 -2.91 -9.84
N GLU A 112 -26.17 -3.85 -9.23
CA GLU A 112 -26.78 -4.97 -9.96
C GLU A 112 -28.03 -4.49 -10.71
N GLU A 113 -28.84 -3.64 -10.08
CA GLU A 113 -30.00 -3.02 -10.73
C GLU A 113 -29.60 -2.11 -11.89
N GLU A 114 -28.59 -1.25 -11.73
CA GLU A 114 -28.03 -0.43 -12.81
C GLU A 114 -27.53 -1.31 -13.97
N GLN A 115 -26.84 -2.41 -13.65
CA GLN A 115 -26.33 -3.32 -14.67
C GLN A 115 -27.46 -4.05 -15.41
N ARG A 116 -28.51 -4.44 -14.69
CA ARG A 116 -29.72 -5.03 -15.27
C ARG A 116 -30.44 -4.02 -16.15
N ALA A 117 -30.58 -2.77 -15.70
CA ALA A 117 -31.18 -1.70 -16.48
C ALA A 117 -30.39 -1.41 -17.76
N LEU A 118 -29.06 -1.32 -17.69
CA LEU A 118 -28.19 -1.15 -18.86
C LEU A 118 -28.25 -2.33 -19.83
N SER A 119 -28.37 -3.55 -19.32
CA SER A 119 -28.49 -4.76 -20.16
C SER A 119 -29.89 -4.93 -20.75
N ALA A 120 -30.90 -4.28 -20.18
CA ALA A 120 -32.29 -4.29 -20.64
C ALA A 120 -32.62 -3.09 -21.54
N MET A 121 -31.71 -2.13 -21.72
CA MET A 121 -31.89 -1.09 -22.72
C MET A 121 -31.92 -1.79 -24.08
N PRO A 122 -33.00 -1.64 -24.87
CA PRO A 122 -33.06 -2.23 -26.20
C PRO A 122 -31.83 -1.73 -26.94
N VAL A 123 -31.05 -2.66 -27.48
CA VAL A 123 -30.04 -2.32 -28.49
C VAL A 123 -30.85 -1.58 -29.54
N ALA A 124 -30.60 -0.27 -29.69
CA ALA A 124 -31.27 0.51 -30.71
C ALA A 124 -31.15 -0.31 -31.99
N PRO A 125 -32.27 -0.58 -32.70
CA PRO A 125 -32.19 -1.36 -33.92
C PRO A 125 -31.03 -0.78 -34.71
N GLU A 126 -30.02 -1.60 -34.98
CA GLU A 126 -28.94 -1.18 -35.86
C GLU A 126 -29.71 -0.74 -37.10
N GLU A 127 -29.72 0.57 -37.37
CA GLU A 127 -30.32 1.09 -38.59
C GLU A 127 -29.60 0.30 -39.65
N GLU A 128 -30.27 -0.72 -40.21
CA GLU A 128 -29.78 -1.47 -41.35
C GLU A 128 -29.50 -0.35 -42.35
N GLU A 129 -28.21 -0.05 -42.54
CA GLU A 129 -27.80 0.83 -43.60
C GLU A 129 -28.30 0.08 -44.83
N ASP A 130 -29.47 0.50 -45.32
CA ASP A 130 -30.07 0.07 -46.57
C ASP A 130 -28.96 0.29 -47.61
N ASP A 131 -28.16 -0.75 -47.84
CA ASP A 131 -27.31 -0.89 -49.01
C ASP A 131 -28.29 -1.08 -50.18
N ASP A 132 -28.97 0.01 -50.53
CA ASP A 132 -29.70 0.26 -51.77
C ASP A 132 -28.68 0.25 -52.92
N ASP A 133 -28.02 -0.89 -53.13
CA ASP A 133 -27.38 -1.21 -54.40
C ASP A 133 -28.41 -1.99 -55.22
N ASP A 134 -29.20 -1.20 -55.94
CA ASP A 134 -29.78 -1.49 -57.27
C ASP A 134 -29.45 -2.89 -57.81
N ASP A 135 -30.47 -3.75 -57.96
CA ASP A 135 -30.70 -4.45 -59.23
C ASP A 135 -32.08 -5.15 -59.24
N ASP A 136 -32.93 -4.59 -60.09
CA ASP A 136 -34.14 -5.11 -60.70
C ASP A 136 -34.21 -6.65 -60.87
N ASP A 137 -35.32 -7.28 -60.46
CA ASP A 137 -36.28 -7.91 -61.38
C ASP A 137 -37.18 -8.94 -60.65
N ASP A 138 -38.46 -8.58 -60.64
CA ASP A 138 -39.64 -9.42 -60.91
C ASP A 138 -39.93 -10.72 -60.14
N ASP A 139 -41.14 -10.65 -59.57
CA ASP A 139 -42.22 -11.64 -59.63
C ASP A 139 -42.39 -12.67 -58.50
N ASP A 140 -43.60 -12.51 -57.95
CA ASP A 140 -44.55 -13.55 -57.57
C ASP A 140 -44.39 -14.25 -56.21
N ASP A 141 -45.30 -13.79 -55.34
CA ASP A 141 -46.33 -14.59 -54.67
C ASP A 141 -45.94 -15.62 -53.62
N ASP A 142 -46.77 -15.54 -52.59
CA ASP A 142 -47.21 -16.60 -51.69
C ASP A 142 -46.44 -16.83 -50.38
N ASP A 143 -47.24 -16.52 -49.34
CA ASP A 143 -47.46 -17.31 -48.14
C ASP A 143 -46.56 -17.07 -46.93
N ASP A 144 -47.19 -16.42 -45.94
CA ASP A 144 -47.40 -16.96 -44.60
C ASP A 144 -46.20 -17.73 -44.04
N ASP A 145 -45.34 -17.03 -43.31
CA ASP A 145 -44.74 -17.58 -42.08
C ASP A 145 -44.33 -16.40 -41.18
N ASP A 146 -45.35 -15.86 -40.51
CA ASP A 146 -45.29 -15.12 -39.24
C ASP A 146 -44.76 -16.05 -38.11
N ASP A 147 -43.65 -16.76 -38.38
CA ASP A 147 -42.82 -17.37 -37.35
C ASP A 147 -42.05 -16.21 -36.71
N ASP A 148 -42.75 -15.53 -35.79
CA ASP A 148 -42.19 -14.87 -34.61
C ASP A 148 -41.31 -15.91 -33.91
N ASP A 149 -40.12 -16.12 -34.49
CA ASP A 149 -39.05 -16.95 -34.00
C ASP A 149 -38.58 -16.23 -32.74
N ASP A 150 -39.25 -16.58 -31.64
CA ASP A 150 -38.95 -16.26 -30.24
C ASP A 150 -37.58 -16.88 -29.95
N ALA A 151 -36.56 -16.32 -30.61
CA ALA A 151 -35.23 -16.84 -30.77
C ALA A 151 -34.64 -16.86 -29.38
N ALA A 152 -34.81 -18.01 -28.72
CA ALA A 152 -34.50 -18.23 -27.33
C ALA A 152 -33.13 -17.62 -27.07
N THR A 153 -33.10 -16.52 -26.31
CA THR A 153 -31.88 -15.77 -26.07
C THR A 153 -30.81 -16.78 -25.66
N PRO A 154 -29.71 -16.93 -26.44
CA PRO A 154 -28.78 -18.00 -26.22
C PRO A 154 -28.30 -17.93 -24.77
N PRO A 155 -28.27 -19.07 -24.05
CA PRO A 155 -27.92 -19.08 -22.64
C PRO A 155 -26.58 -18.40 -22.47
N GLN A 156 -26.55 -17.28 -21.72
CA GLN A 156 -25.32 -16.55 -21.51
C GLN A 156 -24.29 -17.50 -20.90
N PRO A 157 -23.06 -17.57 -21.43
CA PRO A 157 -22.04 -18.47 -20.91
C PRO A 157 -21.82 -18.17 -19.42
N ASP A 158 -21.87 -19.22 -18.59
CA ASP A 158 -21.68 -19.11 -17.15
C ASP A 158 -20.35 -18.42 -16.83
N VAL A 159 -20.42 -17.16 -16.39
CA VAL A 159 -19.23 -16.39 -16.01
C VAL A 159 -18.54 -17.10 -14.84
N PRO A 160 -17.24 -17.45 -14.94
CA PRO A 160 -16.53 -18.13 -13.87
C PRO A 160 -16.65 -17.39 -12.53
N PRO A 161 -16.76 -18.11 -11.38
CA PRO A 161 -16.95 -17.50 -10.07
C PRO A 161 -15.89 -16.43 -9.76
N GLU A 162 -14.61 -16.71 -10.06
CA GLU A 162 -13.50 -15.76 -9.85
C GLU A 162 -13.68 -14.42 -10.57
N VAL A 163 -14.29 -14.41 -11.76
CA VAL A 163 -14.56 -13.18 -12.52
C VAL A 163 -15.68 -12.38 -11.86
N ARG A 164 -16.72 -13.06 -11.34
CA ARG A 164 -17.81 -12.43 -10.59
C ARG A 164 -17.29 -11.82 -9.29
N GLU A 165 -16.50 -12.57 -8.54
CA GLU A 165 -15.86 -12.11 -7.29
C GLU A 165 -14.96 -10.91 -7.55
N ARG A 166 -14.08 -10.99 -8.55
CA ARG A 166 -13.19 -9.89 -8.94
C ARG A 166 -13.97 -8.62 -9.32
N ARG A 167 -15.08 -8.75 -10.06
CA ARG A 167 -15.96 -7.63 -10.42
C ARG A 167 -16.61 -7.02 -9.18
N LEU A 168 -17.05 -7.84 -8.22
CA LEU A 168 -17.64 -7.38 -6.96
C LEU A 168 -16.62 -6.55 -6.16
N ILE A 169 -15.42 -7.09 -5.94
CA ILE A 169 -14.34 -6.38 -5.23
C ILE A 169 -14.00 -5.06 -5.92
N TYR A 170 -13.94 -5.06 -7.26
CA TYR A 170 -13.68 -3.85 -8.02
C TYR A 170 -14.80 -2.80 -7.84
N LYS A 171 -16.07 -3.22 -7.87
CA LYS A 171 -17.23 -2.34 -7.62
C LYS A 171 -17.13 -1.66 -6.24
N VAL A 172 -16.83 -2.42 -5.19
CA VAL A 172 -16.65 -1.89 -3.82
C VAL A 172 -15.47 -0.92 -3.77
N LEU A 173 -14.30 -1.30 -4.29
CA LEU A 173 -13.12 -0.42 -4.31
C LEU A 173 -13.34 0.86 -5.11
N ALA A 174 -14.18 0.83 -6.15
CA ALA A 174 -14.45 1.99 -6.99
C ALA A 174 -15.48 2.94 -6.40
N ARG A 175 -16.59 2.42 -5.85
CA ARG A 175 -17.76 3.23 -5.48
C ARG A 175 -18.08 3.23 -3.99
N GLY A 176 -17.47 2.35 -3.20
CA GLY A 176 -17.73 2.27 -1.77
C GLY A 176 -17.32 3.54 -1.02
N GLU A 177 -18.03 3.79 0.08
CA GLU A 177 -17.77 4.92 0.97
C GLU A 177 -16.40 4.76 1.64
N LEU A 178 -15.64 5.86 1.64
CA LEU A 178 -14.27 5.90 2.16
C LEU A 178 -14.28 6.24 3.65
N SER A 179 -13.71 5.36 4.48
CA SER A 179 -13.43 5.66 5.87
C SER A 179 -12.26 6.63 5.99
N THR A 180 -12.43 7.66 6.82
CA THR A 180 -11.37 8.60 7.20
C THR A 180 -10.47 7.98 8.27
N ALA A 181 -9.34 8.61 8.61
CA ALA A 181 -8.50 8.15 9.73
C ALA A 181 -9.29 8.00 11.04
N ALA A 182 -10.10 9.00 11.39
CA ALA A 182 -10.98 8.91 12.57
C ALA A 182 -12.06 7.82 12.42
N GLY A 183 -12.57 7.60 11.21
CA GLY A 183 -13.51 6.51 10.93
C GLY A 183 -12.91 5.13 11.14
N ILE A 184 -11.61 4.95 10.86
CA ILE A 184 -10.89 3.70 11.14
C ILE A 184 -10.83 3.44 12.65
N ASP A 185 -10.45 4.44 13.45
CA ASP A 185 -10.37 4.27 14.91
C ASP A 185 -11.75 4.04 15.55
N GLN A 186 -12.79 4.71 15.03
CA GLN A 186 -14.17 4.45 15.43
C GLN A 186 -14.61 3.02 15.08
N ALA A 187 -14.24 2.51 13.90
CA ALA A 187 -14.54 1.14 13.49
C ALA A 187 -13.86 0.11 14.41
N VAL A 188 -12.61 0.35 14.84
CA VAL A 188 -11.94 -0.51 15.83
C VAL A 188 -12.63 -0.44 17.20
N GLY A 189 -12.99 0.76 17.66
CA GLY A 189 -13.73 0.91 18.92
C GLY A 189 -15.07 0.20 18.92
N ALA A 190 -15.82 0.27 17.81
CA ALA A 190 -17.10 -0.40 17.63
C ALA A 190 -16.99 -1.93 17.45
N ALA A 191 -15.83 -2.41 16.99
CA ALA A 191 -15.53 -3.84 16.84
C ALA A 191 -15.33 -4.57 18.19
N ILE A 192 -15.19 -3.84 19.29
CA ILE A 192 -15.06 -4.43 20.63
C ILE A 192 -16.46 -4.76 21.16
N THR A 193 -16.75 -6.05 21.26
CA THR A 193 -17.99 -6.58 21.82
C THR A 193 -18.11 -6.30 23.33
N GLU A 194 -19.31 -6.46 23.88
CA GLU A 194 -19.56 -6.31 25.33
C GLU A 194 -18.70 -7.27 26.19
N ASP A 195 -18.35 -8.43 25.63
CA ASP A 195 -17.47 -9.43 26.25
C ASP A 195 -15.97 -9.07 26.16
N GLY A 196 -15.63 -7.92 25.55
CA GLY A 196 -14.27 -7.47 25.32
C GLY A 196 -13.54 -8.22 24.20
N THR A 197 -14.23 -9.07 23.44
CA THR A 197 -13.66 -9.72 22.25
C THR A 197 -13.69 -8.75 21.07
N LEU A 198 -12.62 -8.75 20.27
CA LEU A 198 -12.51 -7.93 19.07
C LEU A 198 -12.99 -8.75 17.86
N ASP A 199 -14.03 -8.26 17.18
CA ASP A 199 -14.48 -8.79 15.88
C ASP A 199 -14.06 -7.82 14.76
N PRO A 200 -12.95 -8.08 14.04
CA PRO A 200 -12.35 -7.09 13.15
C PRO A 200 -13.31 -6.61 12.05
N THR A 201 -13.62 -5.31 12.07
CA THR A 201 -14.52 -4.71 11.07
C THR A 201 -13.77 -4.43 9.77
N LEU A 202 -14.42 -4.72 8.63
CA LEU A 202 -13.91 -4.37 7.31
C LEU A 202 -14.11 -2.86 7.03
N VAL A 203 -13.04 -2.19 6.63
CA VAL A 203 -13.02 -0.77 6.26
C VAL A 203 -12.52 -0.61 4.83
N LEU A 204 -13.05 0.40 4.13
CA LEU A 204 -12.60 0.80 2.80
C LEU A 204 -11.92 2.15 2.89
N VAL A 205 -10.64 2.23 2.53
CA VAL A 205 -9.84 3.46 2.69
C VAL A 205 -9.06 3.78 1.41
N SER A 206 -8.73 5.05 1.23
CA SER A 206 -7.95 5.58 0.11
C SER A 206 -6.80 6.42 0.62
N GLY A 207 -5.61 6.27 0.06
CA GLY A 207 -4.42 6.96 0.55
C GLY A 207 -3.15 6.53 -0.16
N GLU A 208 -2.02 6.68 0.54
CA GLU A 208 -0.70 6.30 0.05
C GLU A 208 -0.13 5.15 0.89
N LEU A 209 0.26 4.06 0.23
CA LEU A 209 1.04 2.99 0.84
C LEU A 209 2.52 3.27 0.65
N VAL A 210 3.29 3.22 1.74
CA VAL A 210 4.75 3.31 1.78
C VAL A 210 5.30 1.96 2.22
N PHE A 211 6.32 1.48 1.52
CA PHE A 211 6.98 0.19 1.79
C PHE A 211 8.39 0.42 2.34
N PRO A 212 8.57 0.45 3.67
CA PRO A 212 9.90 0.45 4.27
C PRO A 212 10.70 -0.78 3.80
N PHE A 213 12.00 -0.60 3.58
CA PHE A 213 12.89 -1.71 3.29
C PHE A 213 13.39 -2.35 4.59
N ASP A 214 13.77 -3.62 4.51
CA ASP A 214 14.47 -4.28 5.61
C ASP A 214 15.80 -3.57 5.87
N GLU A 215 16.07 -3.25 7.13
CA GLU A 215 17.21 -2.42 7.54
C GLU A 215 18.55 -3.13 7.30
N LEU A 216 18.58 -4.45 7.48
CA LEU A 216 19.78 -5.26 7.24
C LEU A 216 20.05 -5.39 5.74
N GLU A 217 19.02 -5.66 4.94
CA GLU A 217 19.16 -5.68 3.49
C GLU A 217 19.53 -4.30 2.93
N THR A 218 19.05 -3.22 3.54
CA THR A 218 19.47 -1.84 3.22
C THR A 218 20.95 -1.64 3.48
N LEU A 219 21.49 -2.13 4.60
CA LEU A 219 22.91 -2.08 4.90
C LEU A 219 23.73 -2.83 3.84
N LYS A 220 23.33 -4.08 3.50
CA LYS A 220 24.00 -4.90 2.48
C LYS A 220 23.95 -4.24 1.09
N ALA A 221 22.81 -3.68 0.71
CA ALA A 221 22.65 -2.96 -0.54
C ALA A 221 23.54 -1.71 -0.58
N THR A 222 23.63 -0.96 0.52
CA THR A 222 24.51 0.20 0.64
C THR A 222 25.98 -0.18 0.50
N VAL A 223 26.42 -1.25 1.19
CA VAL A 223 27.78 -1.80 1.05
C VAL A 223 28.08 -2.20 -0.39
N THR A 224 27.13 -2.87 -1.05
CA THR A 224 27.24 -3.26 -2.46
C THR A 224 27.38 -2.03 -3.37
N ALA A 225 26.56 -1.00 -3.15
CA ALA A 225 26.58 0.23 -3.92
C ALA A 225 27.88 1.04 -3.76
N VAL A 226 28.48 1.06 -2.56
CA VAL A 226 29.75 1.78 -2.33
C VAL A 226 30.99 0.98 -2.75
N SER A 227 30.90 -0.35 -2.84
CA SER A 227 32.04 -1.25 -3.08
C SER A 227 32.98 -0.82 -4.23
N PRO A 228 32.48 -0.38 -5.40
CA PRO A 228 33.36 0.08 -6.49
C PRO A 228 34.14 1.37 -6.19
N LEU A 229 33.70 2.14 -5.19
CA LEU A 229 34.21 3.48 -4.87
C LEU A 229 35.14 3.51 -3.65
N VAL A 230 35.33 2.35 -3.02
CA VAL A 230 36.10 2.21 -1.78
C VAL A 230 37.61 2.38 -2.01
N ALA A 231 38.12 2.03 -3.19
CA ALA A 231 39.55 2.08 -3.49
C ALA A 231 40.17 3.50 -3.41
N GLY A 232 39.37 4.54 -3.65
CA GLY A 232 39.81 5.92 -3.62
C GLY A 232 39.69 6.64 -2.27
N ASP A 233 39.14 5.98 -1.24
CA ASP A 233 38.83 6.62 0.05
C ASP A 233 39.14 5.66 1.22
N LYS A 234 40.25 5.94 1.90
CA LYS A 234 40.73 5.14 3.03
C LYS A 234 39.72 5.08 4.18
N LYS A 235 39.05 6.19 4.50
CA LYS A 235 38.09 6.24 5.62
C LYS A 235 36.85 5.42 5.30
N LEU A 236 36.31 5.57 4.08
CA LEU A 236 35.18 4.76 3.65
C LEU A 236 35.54 3.26 3.65
N LYS A 237 36.76 2.91 3.23
CA LYS A 237 37.26 1.53 3.26
C LYS A 237 37.25 0.92 4.65
N GLU A 238 37.83 1.58 5.63
CA GLU A 238 37.88 1.09 7.01
C GLU A 238 36.47 0.84 7.57
N ILE A 239 35.51 1.72 7.26
CA ILE A 239 34.11 1.57 7.68
C ILE A 239 33.44 0.38 6.98
N VAL A 240 33.62 0.26 5.66
CA VAL A 240 33.04 -0.86 4.88
C VAL A 240 33.61 -2.21 5.34
N ASP A 241 34.93 -2.28 5.58
CA ASP A 241 35.59 -3.49 6.07
C ASP A 241 35.06 -3.87 7.48
N ALA A 242 34.92 -2.90 8.39
CA ALA A 242 34.35 -3.14 9.71
C ALA A 242 32.89 -3.62 9.64
N VAL A 243 32.08 -3.03 8.75
CA VAL A 243 30.70 -3.47 8.52
C VAL A 243 30.65 -4.89 7.96
N ASN A 244 31.53 -5.24 7.02
CA ASN A 244 31.62 -6.59 6.48
C ASN A 244 32.00 -7.64 7.53
N GLU A 245 32.87 -7.30 8.48
CA GLU A 245 33.14 -8.18 9.62
C GLU A 245 31.92 -8.32 10.54
N LEU A 246 31.18 -7.24 10.81
CA LEU A 246 29.95 -7.28 11.61
C LEU A 246 28.82 -8.04 10.92
N LEU A 247 28.69 -7.96 9.60
CA LEU A 247 27.69 -8.71 8.82
C LEU A 247 27.89 -10.22 8.90
N LYS A 248 29.09 -10.71 9.24
CA LYS A 248 29.34 -12.14 9.49
C LYS A 248 28.82 -12.61 10.84
N THR A 249 28.50 -11.68 11.75
CA THR A 249 28.01 -12.02 13.08
C THR A 249 26.49 -12.22 13.06
N PRO A 250 25.97 -13.36 13.54
CA PRO A 250 24.56 -13.72 13.38
C PRO A 250 23.59 -12.84 14.18
N TRP A 251 24.06 -12.17 15.23
CA TRP A 251 23.22 -11.33 16.10
C TRP A 251 22.75 -10.04 15.42
N LEU A 252 23.44 -9.58 14.37
CA LEU A 252 23.06 -8.35 13.66
C LEU A 252 21.68 -8.48 12.99
N ALA A 253 21.25 -9.70 12.67
CA ALA A 253 19.93 -9.97 12.11
C ALA A 253 18.76 -9.62 13.04
N GLN A 254 19.02 -9.50 14.36
CA GLN A 254 18.01 -9.15 15.36
C GLN A 254 18.03 -7.65 15.73
N SER A 255 19.03 -6.91 15.27
CA SER A 255 19.31 -5.54 15.71
C SER A 255 19.14 -4.52 14.58
N SER A 256 17.89 -4.23 14.20
CA SER A 256 17.56 -3.28 13.13
C SER A 256 18.18 -1.88 13.35
N SER A 257 18.14 -1.36 14.57
CA SER A 257 18.71 -0.04 14.92
C SER A 257 20.22 0.04 14.69
N VAL A 258 20.95 -1.07 14.91
CA VAL A 258 22.40 -1.13 14.65
C VAL A 258 22.66 -1.08 13.14
N ALA A 259 21.86 -1.81 12.34
CA ALA A 259 21.98 -1.80 10.88
C ALA A 259 21.71 -0.40 10.28
N GLU A 260 20.70 0.31 10.79
CA GLU A 260 20.42 1.70 10.40
C GLU A 260 21.59 2.64 10.76
N GLY A 261 22.12 2.51 11.98
CA GLY A 261 23.26 3.32 12.44
C GLY A 261 24.52 3.09 11.59
N LEU A 262 24.82 1.84 11.23
CA LEU A 262 25.93 1.50 10.33
C LEU A 262 25.70 2.04 8.91
N THR A 263 24.47 1.95 8.41
CA THR A 263 24.09 2.53 7.11
C THR A 263 24.31 4.05 7.10
N GLY A 264 23.89 4.73 8.18
CA GLY A 264 24.13 6.16 8.37
C GLY A 264 25.62 6.52 8.35
N ARG A 265 26.47 5.75 9.05
CA ARG A 265 27.93 5.95 9.05
C ARG A 265 28.55 5.80 7.67
N ILE A 266 28.11 4.82 6.87
CA ILE A 266 28.58 4.64 5.49
C ILE A 266 28.19 5.86 4.65
N LYS A 267 26.92 6.30 4.73
CA LYS A 267 26.43 7.47 4.00
C LYS A 267 27.17 8.74 4.37
N GLU A 268 27.42 8.96 5.66
CA GLU A 268 28.17 10.13 6.15
C GLU A 268 29.62 10.11 5.64
N ALA A 269 30.32 8.97 5.74
CA ALA A 269 31.67 8.83 5.22
C ALA A 269 31.72 9.01 3.69
N PHE A 270 30.71 8.52 2.98
CA PHE A 270 30.58 8.71 1.54
C PHE A 270 30.41 10.19 1.17
N ALA A 271 29.58 10.92 1.91
CA ALA A 271 29.33 12.36 1.71
C ALA A 271 30.54 13.24 2.04
N GLN A 272 31.40 12.82 2.97
CA GLN A 272 32.62 13.54 3.34
C GLN A 272 33.76 13.40 2.31
N GLY A 273 33.72 12.38 1.45
CA GLY A 273 34.74 12.22 0.42
C GLY A 273 34.56 13.22 -0.73
N ASN A 274 35.66 13.79 -1.21
CA ASN A 274 35.67 14.77 -2.31
C ASN A 274 35.41 14.08 -3.67
N ARG A 275 34.16 13.67 -3.93
CA ARG A 275 33.75 12.93 -5.13
C ARG A 275 32.98 13.84 -6.09
N MET A 276 33.18 13.65 -7.39
CA MET A 276 32.42 14.32 -8.45
C MET A 276 31.04 13.68 -8.70
N LEU A 277 30.44 13.00 -7.71
CA LEU A 277 29.17 12.31 -7.87
C LEU A 277 28.00 13.22 -7.46
N PRO A 278 26.82 13.08 -8.11
CA PRO A 278 25.63 13.82 -7.71
C PRO A 278 25.22 13.51 -6.26
N GLN A 279 24.69 14.52 -5.57
CA GLN A 279 24.05 14.33 -4.27
C GLN A 279 22.87 13.36 -4.42
N GLY A 280 22.81 12.33 -3.57
CA GLY A 280 21.76 11.30 -3.66
C GLY A 280 22.11 10.10 -4.55
N TYR A 281 23.29 10.05 -5.17
CA TYR A 281 23.71 8.91 -6.01
C TYR A 281 23.67 7.59 -5.23
N LEU A 282 24.24 7.57 -4.02
CA LEU A 282 24.30 6.36 -3.20
C LEU A 282 22.91 5.89 -2.79
N GLU A 283 22.05 6.81 -2.35
CA GLU A 283 20.66 6.54 -1.96
C GLU A 283 19.87 5.97 -3.13
N SER A 284 19.94 6.61 -4.29
CA SER A 284 19.23 6.17 -5.51
C SER A 284 19.70 4.79 -5.98
N HIS A 285 21.01 4.52 -5.90
CA HIS A 285 21.55 3.23 -6.30
C HIS A 285 21.19 2.11 -5.31
N THR A 286 21.24 2.41 -4.01
CA THR A 286 20.83 1.49 -2.94
C THR A 286 19.35 1.15 -3.06
N GLU A 287 18.50 2.17 -3.23
CA GLU A 287 17.05 1.99 -3.40
C GLU A 287 16.73 1.13 -4.61
N ARG A 288 17.42 1.35 -5.75
CA ARG A 288 17.25 0.51 -6.94
C ARG A 288 17.55 -0.96 -6.65
N ILE A 289 18.66 -1.26 -5.98
CA ILE A 289 19.03 -2.64 -5.60
C ILE A 289 17.95 -3.27 -4.70
N LEU A 290 17.40 -2.50 -3.75
CA LEU A 290 16.36 -2.97 -2.83
C LEU A 290 15.02 -3.21 -3.51
N LEU A 291 14.61 -2.34 -4.44
CA LEU A 291 13.38 -2.48 -5.23
C LEU A 291 13.46 -3.66 -6.20
N GLU A 292 14.58 -3.82 -6.89
CA GLU A 292 14.80 -4.94 -7.82
C GLU A 292 14.68 -6.29 -7.11
N LYS A 293 15.21 -6.38 -5.88
CA LYS A 293 15.14 -7.59 -5.05
C LYS A 293 13.91 -7.67 -4.15
N ARG A 294 13.09 -6.61 -4.11
CA ARG A 294 11.88 -6.49 -3.30
C ARG A 294 12.14 -6.78 -1.81
N HIS A 295 13.22 -6.23 -1.28
CA HIS A 295 13.62 -6.36 0.14
C HIS A 295 12.78 -5.46 1.06
N TYR A 296 11.46 -5.60 1.00
CA TYR A 296 10.54 -4.94 1.91
C TYR A 296 10.71 -5.47 3.33
N GLN A 297 10.37 -4.65 4.31
CA GLN A 297 10.35 -5.06 5.71
C GLN A 297 9.29 -6.16 5.92
N LYS A 298 9.68 -7.27 6.55
CA LYS A 298 8.78 -8.38 6.88
C LYS A 298 8.64 -8.56 8.39
N ARG A 299 7.46 -8.93 8.85
CA ARG A 299 7.15 -9.20 10.26
C ARG A 299 6.27 -10.44 10.39
N THR A 300 6.44 -11.19 11.49
CA THR A 300 5.55 -12.30 11.84
C THR A 300 4.50 -11.80 12.81
N VAL A 301 3.30 -11.51 12.31
CA VAL A 301 2.15 -11.01 13.07
C VAL A 301 0.91 -11.80 12.65
N LEU A 302 -0.14 -11.84 13.48
CA LEU A 302 -1.38 -12.57 13.15
C LEU A 302 -1.12 -14.04 12.73
N GLY A 303 -0.10 -14.67 13.32
CA GLY A 303 0.30 -16.06 13.07
C GLY A 303 0.96 -16.35 11.71
N ARG A 304 1.28 -15.34 10.89
CA ARG A 304 1.90 -15.52 9.56
C ARG A 304 2.98 -14.46 9.29
N THR A 305 3.77 -14.65 8.25
CA THR A 305 4.71 -13.63 7.77
C THR A 305 3.99 -12.65 6.84
N TRP A 306 4.11 -11.37 7.13
CA TRP A 306 3.50 -10.26 6.40
C TRP A 306 4.57 -9.27 5.95
N ILE A 307 4.32 -8.62 4.82
CA ILE A 307 5.03 -7.41 4.39
C ILE A 307 4.47 -6.26 5.21
N ARG A 308 5.34 -5.58 5.96
CA ARG A 308 4.99 -4.37 6.69
C ARG A 308 5.05 -3.18 5.75
N SER A 309 3.95 -2.45 5.70
CA SER A 309 3.85 -1.16 5.02
C SER A 309 3.26 -0.12 5.98
N LEU A 310 3.30 1.13 5.55
CA LEU A 310 2.70 2.26 6.25
C LEU A 310 1.66 2.88 5.32
N PHE A 311 0.40 2.86 5.74
CA PHE A 311 -0.68 3.50 5.01
C PHE A 311 -0.94 4.90 5.56
N ILE A 312 -0.94 5.89 4.69
CA ILE A 312 -1.24 7.28 5.02
C ILE A 312 -2.61 7.59 4.41
N PRO A 313 -3.70 7.63 5.20
CA PRO A 313 -5.04 7.92 4.69
C PRO A 313 -5.11 9.29 4.02
N SER A 314 -5.95 9.43 3.00
CA SER A 314 -6.16 10.70 2.30
C SER A 314 -6.62 11.78 3.29
N GLY A 315 -5.91 12.90 3.32
CA GLY A 315 -6.18 14.00 4.25
C GLY A 315 -5.57 13.85 5.66
N SER A 316 -4.88 12.74 5.94
CA SER A 316 -4.09 12.54 7.17
C SER A 316 -2.59 12.60 6.88
N GLN A 317 -1.79 12.81 7.91
CA GLN A 317 -0.33 12.63 7.90
C GLN A 317 0.11 11.43 8.74
N ASP A 318 -0.80 10.87 9.54
CA ASP A 318 -0.50 9.78 10.46
C ASP A 318 -0.45 8.45 9.69
N ALA A 319 0.70 7.79 9.81
CA ALA A 319 0.97 6.53 9.15
C ALA A 319 0.45 5.35 9.99
N ILE A 320 -0.47 4.59 9.42
CA ILE A 320 -1.08 3.41 10.02
C ILE A 320 -0.33 2.15 9.57
N PRO A 321 0.25 1.34 10.47
CA PRO A 321 0.84 0.06 10.13
C PRO A 321 -0.14 -0.80 9.34
N THR A 322 0.29 -1.26 8.17
CA THR A 322 -0.57 -1.99 7.23
C THR A 322 0.17 -3.24 6.76
N TYR A 323 -0.46 -4.38 6.97
CA TYR A 323 0.10 -5.70 6.73
C TYR A 323 -0.46 -6.32 5.45
N LEU A 324 0.43 -6.63 4.50
CA LEU A 324 0.12 -7.29 3.24
C LEU A 324 0.68 -8.72 3.24
N PRO A 325 0.01 -9.69 2.62
CA PRO A 325 0.48 -11.07 2.62
C PRO A 325 1.81 -11.19 1.86
N ASP A 326 2.72 -12.05 2.33
CA ASP A 326 4.03 -12.21 1.70
C ASP A 326 3.97 -12.70 0.24
N SER A 327 2.91 -13.42 -0.12
CA SER A 327 2.63 -13.85 -1.50
C SER A 327 2.45 -12.68 -2.48
N LEU A 328 2.11 -11.49 -1.97
CA LEU A 328 1.98 -10.28 -2.78
C LEU A 328 3.34 -9.72 -3.22
N SER A 329 4.44 -10.13 -2.56
CA SER A 329 5.77 -9.58 -2.81
C SER A 329 6.16 -9.63 -4.28
N SER A 330 5.79 -10.67 -5.04
CA SER A 330 6.07 -10.83 -6.49
C SER A 330 5.10 -10.10 -7.42
N GLN A 331 3.93 -9.68 -6.91
CA GLN A 331 2.88 -9.00 -7.68
C GLN A 331 2.91 -7.48 -7.50
N LEU A 332 3.52 -6.99 -6.41
CA LEU A 332 3.66 -5.55 -6.17
C LEU A 332 4.44 -4.87 -7.30
N PRO A 333 4.01 -3.68 -7.74
CA PRO A 333 4.86 -2.83 -8.57
C PRO A 333 6.16 -2.47 -7.84
N MET A 334 7.25 -2.22 -8.58
CA MET A 334 8.54 -1.77 -8.03
C MET A 334 8.53 -0.28 -7.61
N PHE A 335 7.54 0.12 -6.81
CA PHE A 335 7.45 1.45 -6.21
C PHE A 335 7.60 1.35 -4.70
N GLN A 336 8.37 2.27 -4.11
CA GLN A 336 8.42 2.41 -2.65
C GLN A 336 7.15 3.05 -2.09
N ARG A 337 6.50 3.92 -2.89
CA ARG A 337 5.28 4.62 -2.52
C ARG A 337 4.25 4.47 -3.63
N LEU A 338 3.02 4.07 -3.30
CA LEU A 338 1.94 3.94 -4.28
C LEU A 338 0.61 4.45 -3.73
N LYS A 339 -0.12 5.22 -4.54
CA LYS A 339 -1.51 5.59 -4.23
C LYS A 339 -2.39 4.35 -4.35
N ALA A 340 -3.18 4.07 -3.32
CA ALA A 340 -3.96 2.85 -3.21
C ALA A 340 -5.38 3.12 -2.70
N ARG A 341 -6.30 2.25 -3.12
CA ARG A 341 -7.55 1.97 -2.39
C ARG A 341 -7.48 0.55 -1.87
N LEU A 342 -7.86 0.36 -0.62
CA LEU A 342 -7.76 -0.93 0.04
C LEU A 342 -8.98 -1.22 0.89
N ILE A 343 -9.39 -2.48 0.83
CA ILE A 343 -10.30 -3.08 1.81
C ILE A 343 -9.40 -3.78 2.83
N ALA A 344 -9.59 -3.44 4.10
CA ALA A 344 -8.79 -3.99 5.19
C ALA A 344 -9.64 -4.33 6.40
N GLU A 345 -9.23 -5.33 7.16
CA GLU A 345 -9.70 -5.52 8.53
C GLU A 345 -8.94 -4.56 9.44
N ALA A 346 -9.65 -3.82 10.28
CA ALA A 346 -9.05 -2.94 11.28
C ALA A 346 -8.81 -3.72 12.59
N HIS A 347 -7.55 -3.76 13.03
CA HIS A 347 -7.07 -4.46 14.22
C HIS A 347 -6.43 -3.47 15.21
N MET A 348 -6.27 -3.88 16.47
CA MET A 348 -5.38 -3.16 17.39
C MET A 348 -3.91 -3.30 16.96
N SER A 349 -3.02 -2.46 17.50
CA SER A 349 -1.58 -2.55 17.26
C SER A 349 -1.06 -3.97 17.54
N GLN A 350 -0.18 -4.44 16.65
CA GLN A 350 0.36 -5.80 16.69
C GLN A 350 1.78 -5.84 17.25
N ASP A 351 2.44 -4.69 17.32
CA ASP A 351 3.80 -4.53 17.85
C ASP A 351 3.86 -3.30 18.76
N GLN A 352 4.48 -3.44 19.94
CA GLN A 352 4.63 -2.38 20.94
C GLN A 352 5.45 -1.18 20.45
N TYR A 353 6.26 -1.36 19.40
CA TYR A 353 7.05 -0.30 18.79
C TYR A 353 6.32 0.38 17.61
N GLU A 354 5.07 0.01 17.34
CA GLU A 354 4.26 0.71 16.36
C GLU A 354 3.84 2.10 16.87
N PRO A 355 3.93 3.14 16.02
CA PRO A 355 3.56 4.49 16.42
C PRO A 355 2.04 4.69 16.53
N HIS A 356 1.25 3.85 15.85
CA HIS A 356 -0.20 3.98 15.75
C HIS A 356 -0.91 2.88 16.55
N MET A 357 -2.03 3.20 17.20
CA MET A 357 -2.77 2.26 18.05
C MET A 357 -3.58 1.23 17.24
N THR A 358 -3.86 1.54 15.99
CA THR A 358 -4.58 0.69 15.03
C THR A 358 -3.62 0.15 13.98
N ALA A 359 -3.84 -1.10 13.55
CA ALA A 359 -3.17 -1.73 12.42
C ALA A 359 -4.19 -2.24 11.39
N LEU A 360 -3.81 -2.27 10.11
CA LEU A 360 -4.67 -2.74 9.03
C LEU A 360 -4.16 -4.07 8.46
N ARG A 361 -5.02 -5.08 8.37
CA ARG A 361 -4.74 -6.30 7.59
C ARG A 361 -5.43 -6.16 6.23
N VAL A 362 -4.64 -6.06 5.16
CA VAL A 362 -5.17 -5.88 3.81
C VAL A 362 -5.83 -7.16 3.32
N VAL A 363 -7.08 -7.04 2.86
CA VAL A 363 -7.84 -8.15 2.26
C VAL A 363 -8.15 -7.91 0.77
N ALA A 364 -8.10 -6.66 0.31
CA ALA A 364 -8.05 -6.33 -1.12
C ALA A 364 -7.23 -5.06 -1.36
N LEU A 365 -6.47 -5.03 -2.45
CA LEU A 365 -5.60 -3.92 -2.83
C LEU A 365 -5.80 -3.54 -4.30
N ALA A 366 -6.15 -2.27 -4.53
CA ALA A 366 -6.08 -1.65 -5.85
C ALA A 366 -5.10 -0.47 -5.85
N ARG A 367 -4.32 -0.37 -6.92
CA ARG A 367 -3.50 0.81 -7.22
C ARG A 367 -4.38 1.87 -7.88
N VAL A 368 -4.18 3.13 -7.48
CA VAL A 368 -4.77 4.32 -8.11
C VAL A 368 -3.71 4.95 -9.02
N SER A 369 -4.06 5.19 -10.28
CA SER A 369 -3.23 5.92 -11.23
C SER A 369 -4.00 7.10 -11.80
N SER A 370 -3.40 8.29 -11.79
CA SER A 370 -4.00 9.47 -12.43
C SER A 370 -3.64 9.48 -13.92
N ILE A 371 -4.63 9.46 -14.80
CA ILE A 371 -4.41 9.71 -16.22
C ILE A 371 -4.58 11.21 -16.44
N ASN A 372 -3.46 11.90 -16.68
CA ASN A 372 -3.50 13.29 -17.12
C ASN A 372 -4.03 13.30 -18.56
N SER A 373 -5.32 13.57 -18.74
CA SER A 373 -5.95 13.69 -20.06
C SER A 373 -5.53 14.95 -20.84
N ASN A 374 -4.46 15.64 -20.42
CA ASN A 374 -4.05 16.94 -20.94
C ASN A 374 -3.20 16.87 -22.22
N ALA A 375 -3.34 15.79 -22.99
CA ALA A 375 -2.68 15.61 -24.28
C ALA A 375 -3.71 15.54 -25.41
N ALA A 376 -4.74 16.39 -25.38
CA ALA A 376 -5.37 16.77 -26.63
C ALA A 376 -4.28 17.44 -27.47
N PRO A 377 -3.86 16.86 -28.62
CA PRO A 377 -2.93 17.55 -29.49
C PRO A 377 -3.60 18.87 -29.83
N ALA A 378 -2.94 19.99 -29.57
CA ALA A 378 -3.38 21.27 -30.07
C ALA A 378 -3.42 21.13 -31.60
N VAL A 379 -4.60 20.83 -32.15
CA VAL A 379 -4.84 20.85 -33.58
C VAL A 379 -4.70 22.31 -33.94
N SER A 380 -3.49 22.67 -34.34
CA SER A 380 -3.13 24.00 -34.77
C SER A 380 -3.98 24.28 -36.00
N ALA A 381 -5.10 24.98 -35.81
CA ALA A 381 -5.90 25.51 -36.89
C ALA A 381 -4.98 26.43 -37.71
N LYS A 382 -4.47 25.90 -38.83
CA LYS A 382 -3.84 26.71 -39.87
C LYS A 382 -4.94 27.59 -40.45
N SER A 383 -5.00 28.84 -40.00
CA SER A 383 -5.73 29.90 -40.70
C SER A 383 -5.16 30.00 -42.11
N SER A 384 -6.00 29.75 -43.11
CA SER A 384 -5.72 30.04 -44.53
C SER A 384 -5.91 31.53 -44.82
#